data_AF-A0A7K4GZN5-F1
#
_entry.id   AF-A0A7K4GZN5-F1
#
_cell.length_a   1.000
_cell.length_b   1.000
_cell.length_c   1.000
_cell.angle_alpha   90.00
_cell.angle_beta   90.00
_cell.angle_gamma   90.00
#
_symmetry.space_group_name_H-M   'P 1'
#
loop_
_entity.id
_entity.type
_entity.pdbx_description
1 polymer ?
#
loop_
_entity_poly.entity_id
_entity_poly.type
_entity_poly.pdbx_seq_one_letter_code
_entity_poly.pdbx_strand_id
1 'polypeptide(L)'
;MVKPVHKFKIFKSDAAPFFFYIEIFPLDLAYYKIERTLMLLKKINTNPIMPLPMRVDRVFNGEKSLLIRPKEPISFSIMDDLNATINPTAFLQYGTEKLIYFAEIRAFEKFVIPLKIEKVNKWWESTKFLYAKLSRIEEDFSAFLRAYLSTVLKAKLNNEDLINAATNYCKIIQEVCEKRINENSILIETTRKETNVRMYMQKVAKYREKMKRVERVEYHPELVDIDIYDLAEKGFKYNIDKQDLFLDDIKPKEIKYIPLLFYDDLLECMLQNLKKLDEGDDDILDPTFMLDKNIITLQNSKELDNINTQEFSWFSPFEELNFESSIQSIRSALLDYFKTKGYIDKNTSNSSSSPSSSR
;
A
#
# COMPACT_ATOMS: atom_id res chain seq x y z
N MET A 1 -33.30 7.94 0.47
CA MET A 1 -32.01 7.44 -0.06
C MET A 1 -31.93 5.94 0.13
N VAL A 2 -31.94 5.17 -0.96
CA VAL A 2 -31.72 3.71 -0.93
C VAL A 2 -30.25 3.46 -0.60
N LYS A 3 -29.96 2.75 0.50
CA LYS A 3 -28.58 2.35 0.82
C LYS A 3 -28.08 1.44 -0.31
N PRO A 4 -26.83 1.59 -0.79
CA PRO A 4 -26.30 0.69 -1.80
C PRO A 4 -26.32 -0.75 -1.27
N VAL A 5 -26.89 -1.66 -2.04
CA VAL A 5 -27.09 -3.07 -1.66
C VAL A 5 -25.74 -3.80 -1.50
N HIS A 6 -24.70 -3.35 -2.20
CA HIS A 6 -23.37 -3.97 -2.21
C HIS A 6 -22.30 -3.00 -1.71
N LYS A 7 -21.84 -3.22 -0.47
CA LYS A 7 -20.70 -2.53 0.14
C LYS A 7 -19.92 -3.48 1.04
N PHE A 8 -18.61 -3.34 1.11
CA PHE A 8 -17.84 -3.95 2.19
C PHE A 8 -18.20 -3.29 3.51
N LYS A 9 -18.22 -4.08 4.59
CA LYS A 9 -18.37 -3.57 5.95
C LYS A 9 -17.10 -2.80 6.31
N ILE A 10 -17.26 -1.56 6.74
CA ILE A 10 -16.17 -0.70 7.20
C ILE A 10 -16.38 -0.34 8.66
N PHE A 11 -15.30 -0.15 9.40
CA PHE A 11 -15.38 0.44 10.73
C PHE A 11 -15.39 1.96 10.58
N LYS A 12 -16.54 2.60 10.84
CA LYS A 12 -16.73 4.04 10.53
C LYS A 12 -15.76 4.95 11.27
N SER A 13 -15.34 4.54 12.46
CA SER A 13 -14.38 5.27 13.29
C SER A 13 -12.93 4.97 12.94
N ASP A 14 -12.65 4.04 12.01
CA ASP A 14 -11.31 3.77 11.53
C ASP A 14 -10.97 4.74 10.38
N ALA A 15 -9.87 5.46 10.55
CA ALA A 15 -9.23 6.35 9.56
C ALA A 15 -8.68 5.59 8.37
N ALA A 16 -8.50 4.27 8.50
CA ALA A 16 -7.95 3.38 7.50
C ALA A 16 -6.61 3.88 6.92
N PRO A 17 -5.60 4.15 7.77
CA PRO A 17 -4.29 4.48 7.28
C PRO A 17 -3.69 3.30 6.50
N PHE A 18 -2.86 3.62 5.50
CA PHE A 18 -2.15 2.66 4.67
C PHE A 18 -0.84 3.27 4.11
N PHE A 19 0.12 2.42 3.80
CA PHE A 19 1.31 2.71 3.00
C PHE A 19 1.57 1.56 2.02
N PHE A 20 2.68 1.59 1.30
CA PHE A 20 3.11 0.47 0.47
C PHE A 20 4.52 0.03 0.83
N TYR A 21 4.78 -1.27 0.90
CA TYR A 21 6.13 -1.82 1.05
C TYR A 21 6.59 -2.47 -0.26
N ILE A 22 7.86 -2.87 -0.30
CA ILE A 22 8.45 -3.54 -1.47
C ILE A 22 8.60 -5.02 -1.14
N GLU A 23 7.80 -5.85 -1.80
CA GLU A 23 7.87 -7.30 -1.70
C GLU A 23 9.03 -7.84 -2.54
N ILE A 24 9.67 -8.90 -2.07
CA ILE A 24 10.79 -9.57 -2.76
C ILE A 24 10.36 -10.80 -3.54
N PHE A 25 9.20 -11.39 -3.25
CA PHE A 25 8.66 -12.53 -4.00
C PHE A 25 7.42 -12.18 -4.81
N PRO A 26 7.19 -12.83 -5.97
CA PRO A 26 5.92 -12.73 -6.65
C PRO A 26 4.78 -13.27 -5.77
N LEU A 27 3.55 -12.91 -6.13
CA LEU A 27 2.38 -13.46 -5.47
C LEU A 27 2.34 -14.98 -5.67
N ASP A 28 2.17 -15.73 -4.59
CA ASP A 28 1.99 -17.17 -4.70
C ASP A 28 0.60 -17.47 -5.30
N LEU A 29 0.61 -17.75 -6.59
CA LEU A 29 -0.60 -18.03 -7.36
C LEU A 29 -1.22 -19.39 -7.00
N ALA A 30 -0.51 -20.30 -6.33
CA ALA A 30 -1.00 -21.64 -5.99
C ALA A 30 -2.20 -21.60 -5.01
N TYR A 31 -2.31 -20.54 -4.21
CA TYR A 31 -3.43 -20.36 -3.29
C TYR A 31 -4.76 -19.97 -3.97
N TYR A 32 -4.74 -19.60 -5.25
CA TYR A 32 -5.91 -19.12 -5.96
C TYR A 32 -6.46 -20.18 -6.92
N LYS A 33 -7.71 -20.59 -6.69
CA LYS A 33 -8.38 -21.64 -7.49
C LYS A 33 -9.22 -21.10 -8.64
N ILE A 34 -9.62 -19.83 -8.57
CA ILE A 34 -10.52 -19.22 -9.55
C ILE A 34 -9.68 -18.73 -10.72
N GLU A 35 -9.85 -19.33 -11.90
CA GLU A 35 -9.05 -19.01 -13.10
C GLU A 35 -9.07 -17.53 -13.49
N ARG A 36 -10.24 -16.87 -13.38
CA ARG A 36 -10.35 -15.43 -13.62
C ARG A 36 -9.47 -14.63 -12.65
N THR A 37 -9.46 -15.01 -11.37
CA THR A 37 -8.62 -14.39 -10.35
C THR A 37 -7.15 -14.59 -10.68
N LEU A 38 -6.75 -15.82 -11.01
CA LEU A 38 -5.38 -16.14 -11.44
C LEU A 38 -4.93 -15.28 -12.61
N MET A 39 -5.78 -15.10 -13.63
CA MET A 39 -5.47 -14.28 -14.79
C MET A 39 -5.25 -12.81 -14.41
N LEU A 40 -6.09 -12.24 -13.54
CA LEU A 40 -5.90 -10.86 -13.07
C LEU A 40 -4.62 -10.73 -12.24
N LEU A 41 -4.34 -11.67 -11.33
CA LEU A 41 -3.13 -11.65 -10.51
C LEU A 41 -1.85 -11.74 -11.35
N LYS A 42 -1.85 -12.53 -12.43
CA LYS A 42 -0.72 -12.61 -13.36
C LYS A 42 -0.34 -11.26 -13.99
N LYS A 43 -1.28 -10.33 -14.15
CA LYS A 43 -1.00 -8.98 -14.70
C LYS A 43 -0.17 -8.12 -13.76
N ILE A 44 -0.25 -8.37 -12.46
CA ILE A 44 0.43 -7.60 -11.41
C ILE A 44 1.50 -8.41 -10.66
N ASN A 45 1.82 -9.61 -11.14
CA ASN A 45 2.67 -10.55 -10.39
C ASN A 45 4.12 -10.07 -10.24
N THR A 46 4.61 -9.32 -11.23
CA THR A 46 5.97 -8.78 -11.25
C THR A 46 6.10 -7.42 -10.57
N ASN A 47 4.98 -6.79 -10.18
CA ASN A 47 5.00 -5.51 -9.48
C ASN A 47 5.28 -5.76 -7.99
N PRO A 48 6.43 -5.35 -7.43
CA PRO A 48 6.77 -5.64 -6.04
C PRO A 48 6.05 -4.73 -5.04
N ILE A 49 5.42 -3.63 -5.47
CA ILE A 49 4.86 -2.63 -4.54
C ILE A 49 3.53 -3.14 -3.98
N MET A 50 3.51 -3.45 -2.68
CA MET A 50 2.37 -4.08 -1.99
C MET A 50 1.69 -3.12 -1.02
N PRO A 51 0.35 -2.95 -1.08
CA PRO A 51 -0.38 -2.09 -0.14
C PRO A 51 -0.49 -2.74 1.24
N LEU A 52 -0.29 -1.94 2.29
CA LEU A 52 -0.38 -2.38 3.67
C LEU A 52 -1.08 -1.36 4.60
N PRO A 53 -2.17 -1.76 5.27
CA PRO A 53 -3.03 -2.87 4.92
C PRO A 53 -3.68 -2.64 3.54
N MET A 54 -4.16 -3.71 2.93
CA MET A 54 -4.67 -3.66 1.55
C MET A 54 -5.93 -2.80 1.34
N ARG A 55 -6.63 -2.28 2.36
CA ARG A 55 -7.82 -1.36 2.29
C ARG A 55 -8.78 -1.48 1.09
N VAL A 56 -8.99 -2.68 0.54
CA VAL A 56 -9.86 -2.93 -0.64
C VAL A 56 -11.31 -2.51 -0.40
N ASP A 57 -11.74 -2.54 0.86
CA ASP A 57 -13.04 -2.10 1.33
C ASP A 57 -13.27 -0.61 1.07
N ARG A 58 -12.23 0.22 1.23
CA ARG A 58 -12.28 1.68 1.03
C ARG A 58 -12.34 2.03 -0.44
N VAL A 59 -11.47 1.41 -1.25
CA VAL A 59 -11.42 1.58 -2.71
C VAL A 59 -12.76 1.20 -3.34
N PHE A 60 -13.27 -0.01 -3.07
CA PHE A 60 -14.53 -0.47 -3.66
C PHE A 60 -15.73 0.40 -3.25
N ASN A 61 -15.78 0.81 -1.98
CA ASN A 61 -16.89 1.63 -1.51
C ASN A 61 -16.81 3.09 -2.01
N GLY A 62 -15.63 3.56 -2.42
CA GLY A 62 -15.34 4.96 -2.74
C GLY A 62 -15.33 5.82 -1.47
N GLU A 63 -14.73 5.30 -0.40
CA GLU A 63 -14.68 5.91 0.94
C GLU A 63 -13.23 6.20 1.30
N LYS A 64 -12.94 7.40 1.82
CA LYS A 64 -11.59 7.85 2.11
C LYS A 64 -10.75 6.91 2.98
N SER A 65 -9.44 6.94 2.72
CA SER A 65 -8.37 6.32 3.53
C SER A 65 -7.36 7.40 3.93
N LEU A 66 -6.31 7.05 4.65
CA LEU A 66 -5.24 7.97 5.02
C LEU A 66 -3.89 7.44 4.50
N LEU A 67 -3.28 8.14 3.54
CA LEU A 67 -1.95 7.77 3.05
C LEU A 67 -0.90 8.21 4.09
N ILE A 68 -0.08 7.27 4.56
CA ILE A 68 1.08 7.57 5.40
C ILE A 68 2.21 8.06 4.49
N ARG A 69 2.86 9.16 4.89
CA ARG A 69 3.82 9.89 4.05
C ARG A 69 5.15 10.03 4.78
N PRO A 70 6.26 9.55 4.22
CA PRO A 70 7.60 9.90 4.67
C PRO A 70 7.77 11.41 4.80
N LYS A 71 8.42 11.84 5.88
CA LYS A 71 8.71 13.25 6.15
C LYS A 71 9.71 13.87 5.19
N GLU A 72 10.59 13.04 4.66
CA GLU A 72 11.69 13.42 3.79
C GLU A 72 11.72 12.53 2.55
N PRO A 73 12.34 12.99 1.44
CA PRO A 73 12.68 12.12 0.33
C PRO A 73 13.41 10.86 0.80
N ILE A 74 13.07 9.73 0.19
CA ILE A 74 13.70 8.45 0.49
C ILE A 74 14.84 8.24 -0.48
N SER A 75 16.06 8.43 -0.01
CA SER A 75 17.28 8.23 -0.78
C SER A 75 18.33 7.42 -0.01
N PHE A 76 19.23 6.80 -0.76
CA PHE A 76 20.37 6.08 -0.22
C PHE A 76 21.57 6.11 -1.19
N SER A 77 22.78 6.27 -0.67
CA SER A 77 24.01 6.20 -1.46
C SER A 77 24.36 4.75 -1.75
N ILE A 78 24.26 4.37 -3.02
CA ILE A 78 24.55 3.02 -3.50
C ILE A 78 26.07 2.86 -3.72
N MET A 79 26.69 3.87 -4.31
CA MET A 79 28.13 4.00 -4.59
C MET A 79 28.60 5.42 -4.25
N ASP A 80 29.92 5.65 -4.22
CA ASP A 80 30.52 6.93 -3.83
C ASP A 80 29.95 8.15 -4.59
N ASP A 81 29.55 7.96 -5.84
CA ASP A 81 29.01 8.98 -6.71
C ASP A 81 27.55 8.76 -7.12
N LEU A 82 26.87 7.71 -6.62
CA LEU A 82 25.53 7.35 -7.07
C LEU A 82 24.54 7.24 -5.91
N ASN A 83 23.47 8.02 -5.97
CA ASN A 83 22.34 7.96 -5.06
C ASN A 83 21.11 7.38 -5.76
N ALA A 84 20.45 6.45 -5.09
CA ALA A 84 19.13 5.97 -5.47
C ALA A 84 18.08 6.74 -4.67
N THR A 85 17.07 7.28 -5.35
CA THR A 85 15.96 8.02 -4.73
C THR A 85 14.63 7.45 -5.22
N ILE A 86 13.68 7.23 -4.31
CA ILE A 86 12.32 6.79 -4.69
C ILE A 86 11.55 7.99 -5.23
N ASN A 87 11.00 7.84 -6.44
CA ASN A 87 10.00 8.74 -7.01
C ASN A 87 8.62 8.42 -6.39
N PRO A 88 8.06 9.29 -5.53
CA PRO A 88 6.81 9.00 -4.83
C PRO A 88 5.63 8.83 -5.77
N THR A 89 5.54 9.63 -6.85
CA THR A 89 4.43 9.55 -7.81
C THR A 89 4.42 8.21 -8.52
N ALA A 90 5.56 7.76 -9.06
CA ALA A 90 5.66 6.45 -9.70
C ALA A 90 5.41 5.31 -8.70
N PHE A 91 5.98 5.39 -7.51
CA PHE A 91 5.79 4.40 -6.45
C PHE A 91 4.30 4.25 -6.08
N LEU A 92 3.59 5.36 -5.87
CA LEU A 92 2.17 5.35 -5.54
C LEU A 92 1.30 4.91 -6.72
N GLN A 93 1.67 5.23 -7.96
CA GLN A 93 0.96 4.76 -9.16
C GLN A 93 0.93 3.23 -9.20
N TYR A 94 2.09 2.58 -9.09
CA TYR A 94 2.19 1.12 -9.16
C TYR A 94 1.60 0.43 -7.93
N GLY A 95 1.76 0.99 -6.73
CA GLY A 95 1.10 0.48 -5.54
C GLY A 95 -0.42 0.56 -5.66
N THR A 96 -0.95 1.70 -6.12
CA THR A 96 -2.38 1.92 -6.27
C THR A 96 -2.97 1.06 -7.38
N GLU A 97 -2.26 0.85 -8.49
CA GLU A 97 -2.65 -0.13 -9.50
C GLU A 97 -2.85 -1.52 -8.87
N LYS A 98 -1.86 -2.01 -8.11
CA LYS A 98 -1.94 -3.33 -7.45
C LYS A 98 -3.14 -3.41 -6.52
N LEU A 99 -3.37 -2.35 -5.75
CA LEU A 99 -4.52 -2.19 -4.86
C LEU A 99 -5.88 -2.23 -5.62
N ILE A 100 -5.99 -1.57 -6.77
CA ILE A 100 -7.18 -1.60 -7.63
C ILE A 100 -7.48 -3.02 -8.14
N TYR A 101 -6.45 -3.75 -8.57
CA TYR A 101 -6.60 -5.16 -8.97
C TYR A 101 -7.13 -6.03 -7.82
N PHE A 102 -6.57 -5.88 -6.62
CA PHE A 102 -7.08 -6.61 -5.46
C PHE A 102 -8.51 -6.21 -5.09
N ALA A 103 -8.87 -4.93 -5.22
CA ALA A 103 -10.23 -4.46 -5.01
C ALA A 103 -11.22 -5.07 -6.02
N GLU A 104 -10.87 -5.16 -7.31
CA GLU A 104 -11.67 -5.86 -8.33
C GLU A 104 -11.88 -7.33 -7.98
N ILE A 105 -10.78 -8.04 -7.67
CA ILE A 105 -10.83 -9.47 -7.35
C ILE A 105 -11.78 -9.71 -6.17
N ARG A 106 -11.60 -8.96 -5.08
CA ARG A 106 -12.42 -9.10 -3.87
C ARG A 106 -13.87 -8.68 -4.09
N ALA A 107 -14.10 -7.61 -4.86
CA ALA A 107 -15.43 -7.14 -5.20
C ALA A 107 -16.21 -8.22 -5.95
N PHE A 108 -15.59 -8.83 -6.96
CA PHE A 108 -16.25 -9.88 -7.71
C PHE A 108 -16.46 -11.13 -6.84
N GLU A 109 -15.45 -11.59 -6.08
CA GLU A 109 -15.57 -12.75 -5.20
C GLU A 109 -16.75 -12.62 -4.23
N LYS A 110 -17.00 -11.42 -3.71
CA LYS A 110 -18.02 -11.19 -2.69
C LYS A 110 -19.39 -10.79 -3.25
N PHE A 111 -19.41 -10.00 -4.31
CA PHE A 111 -20.63 -9.36 -4.80
C PHE A 111 -20.95 -9.67 -6.27
N VAL A 112 -20.03 -10.29 -7.01
CA VAL A 112 -20.16 -10.57 -8.46
C VAL A 112 -20.39 -9.27 -9.26
N ILE A 113 -19.78 -8.18 -8.80
CA ILE A 113 -19.90 -6.85 -9.40
C ILE A 113 -18.50 -6.30 -9.67
N PRO A 114 -18.25 -5.76 -10.87
CA PRO A 114 -16.96 -5.15 -11.18
C PRO A 114 -16.78 -3.83 -10.43
N LEU A 115 -15.53 -3.53 -10.10
CA LEU A 115 -15.08 -2.24 -9.62
C LEU A 115 -15.31 -1.17 -10.70
N LYS A 116 -15.80 -0.02 -10.24
CA LYS A 116 -16.15 1.11 -11.08
C LYS A 116 -15.08 2.19 -10.95
N ILE A 117 -14.65 2.78 -12.07
CA ILE A 117 -13.66 3.88 -12.05
C ILE A 117 -14.15 5.06 -11.20
N GLU A 118 -15.46 5.34 -11.21
CA GLU A 118 -16.03 6.43 -10.40
C GLU A 118 -15.84 6.18 -8.90
N LYS A 119 -15.78 4.92 -8.47
CA LYS A 119 -15.49 4.56 -7.08
C LYS A 119 -14.02 4.77 -6.73
N VAL A 120 -13.12 4.38 -7.62
CA VAL A 120 -11.68 4.56 -7.46
C VAL A 120 -11.33 6.05 -7.42
N ASN A 121 -11.82 6.83 -8.39
CA ASN A 121 -11.61 8.27 -8.43
C ASN A 121 -12.18 8.94 -7.17
N LYS A 122 -13.41 8.58 -6.77
CA LYS A 122 -13.99 9.12 -5.54
C LYS A 122 -13.13 8.80 -4.31
N TRP A 123 -12.62 7.57 -4.19
CA TRP A 123 -11.73 7.18 -3.10
C TRP A 123 -10.46 8.05 -3.09
N TRP A 124 -9.78 8.18 -4.23
CA TRP A 124 -8.54 8.93 -4.33
C TRP A 124 -8.73 10.43 -4.03
N GLU A 125 -9.74 11.06 -4.65
CA GLU A 125 -10.06 12.48 -4.42
C GLU A 125 -10.35 12.78 -2.95
N SER A 126 -10.98 11.83 -2.25
CA SER A 126 -11.27 11.96 -0.81
C SER A 126 -10.11 11.60 0.12
N THR A 127 -9.01 11.07 -0.43
CA THR A 127 -7.84 10.56 0.31
C THR A 127 -6.62 11.45 0.14
N LYS A 128 -6.37 11.97 -1.08
CA LYS A 128 -5.09 12.60 -1.46
C LYS A 128 -4.71 13.86 -0.68
N PHE A 129 -5.68 14.56 -0.09
CA PHE A 129 -5.46 15.74 0.75
C PHE A 129 -5.52 15.48 2.25
N LEU A 130 -5.80 14.24 2.68
CA LEU A 130 -5.83 13.92 4.09
C LEU A 130 -4.42 13.71 4.61
N TYR A 131 -4.16 14.30 5.77
CA TYR A 131 -2.92 14.14 6.51
C TYR A 131 -3.21 13.92 7.98
N ALA A 132 -2.45 13.04 8.61
CA ALA A 132 -2.38 12.93 10.05
C ALA A 132 -0.92 12.73 10.42
N LYS A 133 -0.48 13.42 11.47
CA LYS A 133 0.90 13.30 11.95
C LYS A 133 1.06 11.96 12.64
N LEU A 134 1.73 11.02 11.98
CA LEU A 134 1.97 9.66 12.47
C LEU A 134 3.47 9.42 12.58
N SER A 135 4.21 10.31 13.26
CA SER A 135 5.67 10.41 13.16
C SER A 135 6.38 9.06 13.27
N ARG A 136 5.97 8.22 14.24
CA ARG A 136 6.55 6.90 14.44
C ARG A 136 6.38 5.99 13.22
N ILE A 137 5.19 5.94 12.64
CA ILE A 137 4.89 5.10 11.47
C ILE A 137 5.53 5.68 10.21
N GLU A 138 5.59 7.01 10.08
CA GLU A 138 6.26 7.68 8.96
C GLU A 138 7.77 7.42 8.96
N GLU A 139 8.40 7.43 10.14
CA GLU A 139 9.80 7.04 10.35
C GLU A 139 10.03 5.56 9.99
N ASP A 140 9.23 4.65 10.54
CA ASP A 140 9.38 3.23 10.29
C ASP A 140 9.13 2.91 8.79
N PHE A 141 8.14 3.54 8.16
CA PHE A 141 7.90 3.42 6.72
C PHE A 141 9.11 3.89 5.90
N SER A 142 9.68 5.04 6.26
CA SER A 142 10.90 5.55 5.63
C SER A 142 12.06 4.56 5.77
N ALA A 143 12.22 3.95 6.95
CA ALA A 143 13.25 2.95 7.21
C ALA A 143 13.06 1.68 6.37
N PHE A 144 11.82 1.18 6.21
CA PHE A 144 11.54 0.01 5.37
C PHE A 144 11.92 0.23 3.91
N LEU A 145 11.61 1.41 3.37
CA LEU A 145 11.99 1.75 2.00
C LEU A 145 13.51 1.94 1.86
N ARG A 146 14.17 2.61 2.81
CA ARG A 146 15.63 2.75 2.81
C ARG A 146 16.34 1.40 2.94
N ALA A 147 15.78 0.46 3.71
CA ALA A 147 16.31 -0.89 3.84
C ALA A 147 16.33 -1.61 2.49
N TYR A 148 15.29 -1.47 1.66
CA TYR A 148 15.28 -2.06 0.32
C TYR A 148 16.38 -1.45 -0.58
N LEU A 149 16.53 -0.12 -0.55
CA LEU A 149 17.57 0.56 -1.32
C LEU A 149 18.98 0.11 -0.91
N SER A 150 19.24 0.01 0.40
CA SER A 150 20.56 -0.28 0.94
C SER A 150 20.97 -1.74 0.87
N THR A 151 20.02 -2.65 0.63
CA THR A 151 20.25 -4.09 0.55
C THR A 151 20.01 -4.61 -0.87
N VAL A 152 18.75 -4.87 -1.23
CA VAL A 152 18.35 -5.55 -2.46
C VAL A 152 18.76 -4.77 -3.71
N LEU A 153 18.43 -3.47 -3.77
CA LEU A 153 18.79 -2.66 -4.94
C LEU A 153 20.32 -2.52 -5.07
N LYS A 154 21.01 -2.24 -3.96
CA LYS A 154 22.47 -2.10 -3.95
C LYS A 154 23.15 -3.39 -4.43
N ALA A 155 22.71 -4.54 -3.91
CA ALA A 155 23.25 -5.83 -4.34
C ALA A 155 23.02 -6.07 -5.84
N LYS A 156 21.84 -5.72 -6.36
CA LYS A 156 21.56 -5.82 -7.81
C LYS A 156 22.53 -4.97 -8.63
N LEU A 157 22.75 -3.71 -8.24
CA LEU A 157 23.60 -2.78 -8.98
C LEU A 157 25.09 -3.15 -8.91
N ASN A 158 25.52 -3.74 -7.80
CA ASN A 158 26.91 -4.17 -7.60
C ASN A 158 27.19 -5.62 -8.05
N ASN A 159 26.19 -6.32 -8.60
CA ASN A 159 26.26 -7.76 -8.93
C ASN A 159 26.66 -8.63 -7.71
N GLU A 160 26.14 -8.28 -6.54
CA GLU A 160 26.29 -9.05 -5.31
C GLU A 160 25.18 -10.11 -5.18
N ASP A 161 25.28 -10.96 -4.16
CA ASP A 161 24.32 -12.03 -3.90
C ASP A 161 22.95 -11.49 -3.48
N LEU A 162 21.96 -11.65 -4.38
CA LEU A 162 20.58 -11.19 -4.16
C LEU A 162 19.84 -11.99 -3.08
N ILE A 163 20.12 -13.29 -2.91
CA ILE A 163 19.47 -14.11 -1.88
C ILE A 163 19.87 -13.61 -0.50
N ASN A 164 21.18 -13.39 -0.30
CA ASN A 164 21.70 -12.86 0.95
C ASN A 164 21.22 -11.42 1.20
N ALA A 165 21.17 -10.58 0.16
CA ALA A 165 20.64 -9.22 0.27
C ALA A 165 19.15 -9.20 0.65
N ALA A 166 18.34 -10.05 0.02
CA ALA A 166 16.91 -10.20 0.33
C ALA A 166 16.68 -10.75 1.75
N THR A 167 17.51 -11.70 2.18
CA THR A 167 17.51 -12.20 3.57
C THR A 167 17.78 -11.07 4.56
N ASN A 168 18.78 -10.23 4.29
CA ASN A 168 19.11 -9.08 5.14
C ASN A 168 17.99 -8.04 5.16
N TYR A 169 17.37 -7.76 4.01
CA TYR A 169 16.21 -6.88 3.91
C TYR A 169 15.07 -7.35 4.82
N CYS A 170 14.67 -8.62 4.71
CA CYS A 170 13.59 -9.17 5.52
C CYS A 170 13.91 -9.17 7.02
N LYS A 171 15.16 -9.47 7.41
CA LYS A 171 15.60 -9.41 8.81
C LYS A 171 15.52 -8.00 9.39
N ILE A 172 15.95 -6.97 8.65
CA ILE A 172 15.87 -5.57 9.11
C ILE A 172 14.42 -5.19 9.40
N ILE A 173 13.49 -5.53 8.50
CA ILE A 173 12.07 -5.22 8.70
C ILE A 173 11.48 -6.04 9.85
N GLN A 174 11.79 -7.35 9.91
CA GLN A 174 11.38 -8.23 11.00
C GLN A 174 11.77 -7.65 12.36
N GLU A 175 13.04 -7.27 12.54
CA GLU A 175 13.56 -6.73 13.79
C GLU A 175 12.83 -5.45 14.22
N VAL A 176 12.54 -4.55 13.27
CA VAL A 176 11.76 -3.34 13.55
C VAL A 176 10.34 -3.72 13.99
N CYS A 177 9.64 -4.57 13.25
CA CYS A 177 8.28 -4.98 13.58
C CYS A 177 8.21 -5.70 14.94
N GLU A 178 9.10 -6.65 15.20
CA GLU A 178 9.19 -7.37 16.48
C GLU A 178 9.47 -6.41 17.63
N LYS A 179 10.41 -5.47 17.46
CA LYS A 179 10.68 -4.44 18.46
C LYS A 179 9.42 -3.64 18.77
N ARG A 180 8.70 -3.15 17.76
CA ARG A 180 7.47 -2.36 17.96
C ARG A 180 6.39 -3.16 18.67
N ILE A 181 6.14 -4.39 18.21
CA ILE A 181 5.15 -5.28 18.82
C ILE A 181 5.51 -5.58 20.28
N ASN A 182 6.76 -5.89 20.57
CA ASN A 182 7.24 -6.19 21.93
C ASN A 182 7.20 -4.97 22.86
N GLU A 183 7.52 -3.77 22.36
CA GLU A 183 7.35 -2.51 23.08
C GLU A 183 5.87 -2.24 23.42
N ASN A 184 4.94 -2.77 22.60
CA ASN A 184 3.48 -2.56 22.70
C ASN A 184 3.13 -1.10 22.99
N SER A 185 3.83 -0.18 22.32
CA SER A 185 3.64 1.24 22.52
C SER A 185 3.82 2.00 21.23
N ILE A 186 2.97 3.00 21.01
CA ILE A 186 3.09 3.89 19.87
C ILE A 186 2.85 5.33 20.29
N LEU A 187 3.66 6.22 19.73
CA LEU A 187 3.53 7.66 19.90
C LEU A 187 2.34 8.17 19.10
N ILE A 188 1.52 8.98 19.75
CA ILE A 188 0.38 9.66 19.14
C ILE A 188 0.51 11.15 19.40
N GLU A 189 0.34 11.91 18.33
CA GLU A 189 0.40 13.36 18.31
C GLU A 189 -0.98 13.90 17.93
N THR A 190 -1.68 14.45 18.92
CA THR A 190 -2.93 15.20 18.72
C THR A 190 -2.71 16.64 19.15
N THR A 191 -3.55 17.55 18.67
CA THR A 191 -3.63 18.95 19.11
C THR A 191 -3.75 19.11 20.62
N ARG A 192 -4.27 18.10 21.34
CA ARG A 192 -4.41 18.13 22.80
C ARG A 192 -3.18 17.65 23.54
N LYS A 193 -2.45 16.69 22.98
CA LYS A 193 -1.32 16.03 23.65
C LYS A 193 -0.52 15.15 22.70
N GLU A 194 0.75 15.01 23.05
CA GLU A 194 1.64 13.96 22.59
C GLU A 194 1.74 12.89 23.69
N THR A 195 1.45 11.63 23.35
CA THR A 195 1.45 10.55 24.36
C THR A 195 1.72 9.19 23.74
N ASN A 196 2.38 8.33 24.51
CA ASN A 196 2.55 6.92 24.16
C ASN A 196 1.33 6.14 24.65
N VAL A 197 0.69 5.40 23.74
CA VAL A 197 -0.44 4.50 24.05
C VAL A 197 -0.09 3.07 23.70
N ARG A 198 -0.89 2.11 24.18
CA ARG A 198 -0.71 0.69 23.84
C ARG A 198 -1.26 0.38 22.45
N MET A 199 -0.59 -0.52 21.73
CA MET A 199 -1.07 -1.02 20.44
C MET A 199 -2.05 -2.19 20.59
N TYR A 200 -1.97 -2.93 21.70
CA TYR A 200 -2.89 -4.01 22.03
C TYR A 200 -3.04 -4.23 23.55
N MET A 201 -4.12 -4.91 23.92
CA MET A 201 -4.33 -5.47 25.25
C MET A 201 -4.12 -6.98 25.25
N GLN A 202 -3.54 -7.48 26.34
CA GLN A 202 -3.52 -8.90 26.65
C GLN A 202 -4.73 -9.28 27.52
N LYS A 203 -5.47 -10.31 27.13
CA LYS A 203 -6.54 -10.89 27.94
C LYS A 203 -6.30 -12.38 28.14
N VAL A 204 -6.41 -12.85 29.38
CA VAL A 204 -6.35 -14.29 29.67
C VAL A 204 -7.73 -14.89 29.42
N ALA A 205 -7.86 -15.65 28.34
CA ALA A 205 -9.05 -16.39 28.01
C ALA A 205 -8.96 -17.82 28.53
N LYS A 206 -10.08 -18.32 29.06
CA LYS A 206 -10.15 -19.67 29.65
C LYS A 206 -10.92 -20.59 28.71
N TYR A 207 -10.20 -21.54 28.14
CA TYR A 207 -10.70 -22.55 27.21
C TYR A 207 -10.94 -23.89 27.89
N ARG A 208 -11.79 -24.74 27.30
CA ARG A 208 -11.88 -26.17 27.63
C ARG A 208 -11.31 -26.99 26.48
N GLU A 209 -10.17 -27.63 26.70
CA GLU A 209 -9.58 -28.57 25.75
C GLU A 209 -9.53 -29.96 26.38
N LYS A 210 -10.12 -30.97 25.71
CA LYS A 210 -10.15 -32.37 26.18
C LYS A 210 -10.56 -32.49 27.66
N MET A 211 -11.64 -31.81 28.04
CA MET A 211 -12.18 -31.72 29.41
C MET A 211 -11.26 -31.05 30.47
N LYS A 212 -10.09 -30.53 30.09
CA LYS A 212 -9.21 -29.72 30.95
C LYS A 212 -9.41 -28.24 30.67
N ARG A 213 -9.40 -27.42 31.73
CA ARG A 213 -9.40 -25.96 31.60
C ARG A 213 -7.98 -25.51 31.26
N VAL A 214 -7.81 -24.84 30.13
CA VAL A 214 -6.54 -24.29 29.67
C VAL A 214 -6.69 -22.78 29.61
N GLU A 215 -5.72 -22.05 30.12
CA GLU A 215 -5.68 -20.59 30.01
C GLU A 215 -4.74 -20.22 28.86
N ARG A 216 -5.20 -19.31 27.98
CA ARG A 216 -4.41 -18.78 26.88
C ARG A 216 -4.44 -17.26 26.92
N VAL A 217 -3.31 -16.63 26.62
CA VAL A 217 -3.24 -15.17 26.45
C VAL A 217 -3.67 -14.84 25.03
N GLU A 218 -4.67 -13.99 24.91
CA GLU A 218 -5.12 -13.40 23.66
C GLU A 218 -4.66 -11.95 23.56
N TYR A 219 -4.30 -11.55 22.35
CA TYR A 219 -3.89 -10.21 22.00
C TYR A 219 -5.02 -9.54 21.24
N HIS A 220 -5.54 -8.43 21.77
CA HIS A 220 -6.61 -7.67 21.13
C HIS A 220 -6.07 -6.31 20.69
N PRO A 221 -6.07 -6.00 19.38
CA PRO A 221 -5.65 -4.71 18.88
C PRO A 221 -6.43 -3.56 19.53
N GLU A 222 -5.71 -2.50 19.89
CA GLU A 222 -6.30 -1.28 20.43
C GLU A 222 -6.58 -0.27 19.34
N LEU A 223 -7.64 0.51 19.56
CA LEU A 223 -7.96 1.65 18.70
C LEU A 223 -7.43 2.92 19.34
N VAL A 224 -6.73 3.70 18.55
CA VAL A 224 -6.04 4.89 19.04
C VAL A 224 -6.48 6.13 18.28
N ASP A 225 -6.69 7.23 19.00
CA ASP A 225 -7.19 8.49 18.44
C ASP A 225 -6.07 9.26 17.72
N ILE A 226 -6.38 9.83 16.56
CA ILE A 226 -5.49 10.70 15.77
C ILE A 226 -6.25 11.90 15.23
N ASP A 227 -5.52 12.99 15.03
CA ASP A 227 -6.03 14.18 14.37
C ASP A 227 -5.80 14.09 12.86
N ILE A 228 -6.89 14.12 12.10
CA ILE A 228 -6.85 14.18 10.64
C ILE A 228 -7.15 15.61 10.18
N TYR A 229 -6.24 16.13 9.39
CA TYR A 229 -6.31 17.42 8.72
C TYR A 229 -6.74 17.22 7.27
N ASP A 230 -7.69 18.04 6.82
CA ASP A 230 -8.09 18.10 5.42
C ASP A 230 -7.39 19.29 4.77
N LEU A 231 -6.45 19.00 3.87
CA LEU A 231 -5.61 20.01 3.24
C LEU A 231 -6.12 20.43 1.85
N ALA A 232 -7.35 20.09 1.47
CA ALA A 232 -7.85 20.34 0.11
C ALA A 232 -7.85 21.82 -0.29
N GLU A 233 -8.23 22.72 0.62
CA GLU A 233 -8.25 24.17 0.34
C GLU A 233 -6.87 24.83 0.46
N LYS A 234 -6.04 24.26 1.34
CA LYS A 234 -4.85 24.88 1.92
C LYS A 234 -3.55 24.37 1.26
N GLY A 235 -3.62 23.19 0.65
CA GLY A 235 -2.52 22.48 0.02
C GLY A 235 -1.50 21.93 1.02
N PHE A 236 -0.55 21.16 0.50
CA PHE A 236 0.64 20.73 1.24
C PHE A 236 1.72 21.80 1.21
N LYS A 237 2.52 21.89 2.29
CA LYS A 237 3.74 22.69 2.35
C LYS A 237 4.95 21.75 2.26
N TYR A 238 5.93 22.14 1.45
CA TYR A 238 7.14 21.34 1.21
C TYR A 238 8.12 21.33 2.39
N ASN A 239 8.11 22.37 3.23
CA ASN A 239 8.97 22.44 4.40
C ASN A 239 8.18 21.96 5.62
N ILE A 240 8.70 20.95 6.32
CA ILE A 240 7.98 20.27 7.40
C ILE A 240 7.78 21.16 8.63
N ASP A 241 8.75 22.00 8.99
CA ASP A 241 8.60 22.96 10.09
C ASP A 241 7.49 23.96 9.78
N LYS A 242 7.38 24.38 8.52
CA LYS A 242 6.28 25.23 8.04
C LYS A 242 4.97 24.47 7.94
N GLN A 243 5.01 23.16 7.66
CA GLN A 243 3.81 22.32 7.64
C GLN A 243 3.23 22.22 9.04
N ASP A 244 4.04 21.90 10.06
CA ASP A 244 3.58 21.77 11.45
C ASP A 244 2.96 23.08 11.96
N LEU A 245 3.63 24.23 11.75
CA LEU A 245 3.08 25.55 12.10
C LEU A 245 1.76 25.86 11.37
N PHE A 246 1.59 25.34 10.15
CA PHE A 246 0.42 25.57 9.33
C PHE A 246 -0.78 24.70 9.72
N LEU A 247 -0.53 23.53 10.32
CA LEU A 247 -1.60 22.64 10.80
C LEU A 247 -2.39 23.27 11.96
N ASP A 248 -1.78 24.17 12.72
CA ASP A 248 -2.45 24.92 13.79
C ASP A 248 -3.62 25.78 13.28
N ASP A 249 -3.55 26.22 12.01
CA ASP A 249 -4.61 27.02 11.36
C ASP A 249 -5.74 26.16 10.76
N ILE A 250 -5.67 24.83 10.90
CA ILE A 250 -6.62 23.90 10.29
C ILE A 250 -7.27 23.08 11.40
N LYS A 251 -8.59 23.18 11.50
CA LYS A 251 -9.34 22.42 12.50
C LYS A 251 -9.27 20.92 12.19
N PRO A 252 -8.63 20.09 13.03
CA PRO A 252 -8.55 18.66 12.78
C PRO A 252 -9.87 17.97 13.11
N LYS A 253 -10.00 16.74 12.62
CA LYS A 253 -11.02 15.79 13.02
C LYS A 253 -10.37 14.59 13.71
N GLU A 254 -10.74 14.37 14.96
CA GLU A 254 -10.35 13.20 15.74
C GLU A 254 -11.03 11.94 15.17
N ILE A 255 -10.22 10.96 14.72
CA ILE A 255 -10.66 9.65 14.20
C ILE A 255 -9.73 8.58 14.78
N LYS A 256 -10.18 7.33 14.90
CA LYS A 256 -9.36 6.23 15.43
C LYS A 256 -8.63 5.49 14.32
N TYR A 257 -7.58 4.76 14.66
CA TYR A 257 -7.01 3.71 13.80
C TYR A 257 -6.45 2.56 14.63
N ILE A 258 -6.01 1.48 13.98
CA ILE A 258 -5.44 0.29 14.62
C ILE A 258 -3.96 0.18 14.21
N PRO A 259 -3.01 0.59 15.07
CA PRO A 259 -1.59 0.58 14.75
C PRO A 259 -1.01 -0.82 14.56
N LEU A 260 -1.43 -1.78 15.38
CA LEU A 260 -0.88 -3.14 15.37
C LEU A 260 -0.96 -3.79 13.99
N LEU A 261 -1.99 -3.49 13.20
CA LEU A 261 -2.19 -4.08 11.87
C LEU A 261 -0.99 -3.86 10.93
N PHE A 262 -0.28 -2.74 11.05
CA PHE A 262 0.88 -2.49 10.18
C PHE A 262 2.03 -3.45 10.48
N TYR A 263 2.36 -3.57 11.77
CA TYR A 263 3.53 -4.35 12.17
C TYR A 263 3.24 -5.84 12.15
N ASP A 264 2.03 -6.26 12.50
CA ASP A 264 1.61 -7.67 12.49
C ASP A 264 1.56 -8.21 11.06
N ASP A 265 0.85 -7.53 10.15
CA ASP A 265 0.77 -7.95 8.75
C ASP A 265 2.15 -7.95 8.07
N LEU A 266 2.98 -6.91 8.32
CA LEU A 266 4.32 -6.85 7.70
C LEU A 266 5.27 -7.90 8.28
N LEU A 267 5.21 -8.16 9.59
CA LEU A 267 6.01 -9.21 10.23
C LEU A 267 5.67 -10.57 9.65
N GLU A 268 4.38 -10.88 9.48
CA GLU A 268 3.95 -12.13 8.85
C GLU A 268 4.53 -12.27 7.44
N CYS A 269 4.46 -11.22 6.61
CA CYS A 269 5.08 -11.23 5.28
C CYS A 269 6.59 -11.50 5.34
N MET A 270 7.33 -10.81 6.21
CA MET A 270 8.79 -11.00 6.30
C MET A 270 9.16 -12.40 6.80
N LEU A 271 8.42 -12.95 7.75
CA LEU A 271 8.65 -14.32 8.24
C LEU A 271 8.37 -15.37 7.15
N GLN A 272 7.31 -15.18 6.35
CA GLN A 272 7.02 -16.05 5.21
C GLN A 272 8.13 -15.97 4.15
N ASN A 273 8.63 -14.77 3.86
CA ASN A 273 9.72 -14.56 2.91
C ASN A 273 11.02 -15.20 3.37
N LEU A 274 11.39 -15.01 4.64
CA LEU A 274 12.59 -15.64 5.22
C LEU A 274 12.51 -17.15 5.12
N LYS A 275 11.34 -17.73 5.42
CA LYS A 275 11.13 -19.16 5.27
C LYS A 275 11.34 -19.64 3.83
N LYS A 276 10.82 -18.90 2.83
CA LYS A 276 11.02 -19.22 1.41
C LYS A 276 12.49 -19.17 1.01
N LEU A 277 13.22 -18.16 1.46
CA LEU A 277 14.67 -18.04 1.24
C LEU A 277 15.45 -19.20 1.88
N ASP A 278 15.08 -19.60 3.10
CA ASP A 278 15.68 -20.75 3.80
C ASP A 278 15.39 -22.09 3.09
N GLU A 279 14.23 -22.20 2.42
CA GLU A 279 13.82 -23.37 1.62
C GLU A 279 14.48 -23.40 0.23
N GLY A 280 15.26 -22.37 -0.15
CA GLY A 280 15.95 -22.26 -1.43
C GLY A 280 15.05 -21.84 -2.60
N ASP A 281 14.01 -21.04 -2.32
CA ASP A 281 13.20 -20.40 -3.37
C ASP A 281 13.98 -19.23 -3.98
N ASP A 282 14.43 -19.41 -5.22
CA ASP A 282 15.23 -18.43 -5.95
C ASP A 282 14.38 -17.49 -6.84
N ASP A 283 13.03 -17.56 -6.79
CA ASP A 283 12.14 -16.71 -7.61
C ASP A 283 11.99 -15.29 -7.03
N ILE A 284 13.11 -14.66 -6.69
CA ILE A 284 13.15 -13.27 -6.23
C ILE A 284 12.79 -12.32 -7.39
N LEU A 285 11.89 -11.38 -7.13
CA LEU A 285 11.52 -10.32 -8.07
C LEU A 285 12.75 -9.49 -8.45
N ASP A 286 12.99 -9.36 -9.76
CA ASP A 286 14.13 -8.59 -10.26
C ASP A 286 14.00 -7.09 -9.88
N PRO A 287 14.93 -6.52 -9.09
CA PRO A 287 14.90 -5.11 -8.71
C PRO A 287 14.98 -4.15 -9.91
N THR A 288 15.42 -4.61 -11.09
CA THR A 288 15.42 -3.84 -12.34
C THR A 288 14.04 -3.27 -12.66
N PHE A 289 12.95 -3.95 -12.28
CA PHE A 289 11.58 -3.44 -12.45
C PHE A 289 11.45 -2.01 -11.87
N MET A 290 12.04 -1.76 -10.70
CA MET A 290 11.95 -0.47 -10.03
C MET A 290 12.65 0.64 -10.79
N LEU A 291 13.72 0.30 -11.52
CA LEU A 291 14.48 1.23 -12.37
C LEU A 291 13.75 1.46 -13.69
N ASP A 292 13.34 0.38 -14.38
CA ASP A 292 12.64 0.42 -15.67
C ASP A 292 11.34 1.22 -15.61
N LYS A 293 10.68 1.21 -14.44
CA LYS A 293 9.43 1.92 -14.21
C LYS A 293 9.61 3.32 -13.64
N ASN A 294 10.85 3.82 -13.52
CA ASN A 294 11.19 5.10 -12.90
C ASN A 294 10.62 5.24 -11.48
N ILE A 295 10.46 4.13 -10.77
CA ILE A 295 10.07 4.12 -9.36
C ILE A 295 11.27 4.54 -8.51
N ILE A 296 12.46 4.10 -8.91
CA ILE A 296 13.73 4.51 -8.34
C ILE A 296 14.53 5.22 -9.42
N THR A 297 14.96 6.44 -9.12
CA THR A 297 15.84 7.23 -9.98
C THR A 297 17.26 7.16 -9.44
N LEU A 298 18.22 6.90 -10.32
CA LEU A 298 19.65 6.94 -10.01
C LEU A 298 20.20 8.30 -10.40
N GLN A 299 20.90 8.97 -9.48
CA GLN A 299 21.41 10.33 -9.65
C GLN A 299 22.85 10.43 -9.19
N ASN A 300 23.66 11.18 -9.93
CA ASN A 300 25.02 11.47 -9.50
C ASN A 300 24.99 12.35 -8.24
N SER A 301 25.82 12.03 -7.24
CA SER A 301 25.87 12.76 -5.96
C SER A 301 26.17 14.25 -6.13
N LYS A 302 26.96 14.61 -7.15
CA LYS A 302 27.29 16.00 -7.51
C LYS A 302 26.13 16.77 -8.16
N GLU A 303 25.12 16.06 -8.67
CA GLU A 303 23.95 16.67 -9.29
C GLU A 303 22.83 16.92 -8.28
N LEU A 304 22.83 16.24 -7.11
CA LEU A 304 21.79 16.40 -6.08
C LEU A 304 21.64 17.83 -5.56
N ASP A 305 22.74 18.58 -5.46
CA ASP A 305 22.70 19.98 -5.00
C ASP A 305 21.90 20.90 -5.95
N ASN A 306 21.71 20.48 -7.20
CA ASN A 306 20.98 21.23 -8.23
C ASN A 306 19.56 20.69 -8.49
N ILE A 307 19.19 19.56 -7.89
CA ILE A 307 17.89 18.91 -8.15
C ILE A 307 16.82 19.57 -7.31
N ASN A 308 15.66 19.80 -7.94
CA ASN A 308 14.48 20.27 -7.22
C ASN A 308 13.99 19.15 -6.29
N THR A 309 14.37 19.21 -5.02
CA THR A 309 13.97 18.27 -3.96
C THR A 309 12.44 18.13 -3.83
N GLN A 310 11.68 19.08 -4.38
CA GLN A 310 10.22 19.03 -4.43
C GLN A 310 9.68 17.85 -5.26
N GLU A 311 10.39 17.42 -6.30
CA GLU A 311 9.95 16.29 -7.15
C GLU A 311 9.88 14.98 -6.36
N PHE A 312 10.76 14.81 -5.38
CA PHE A 312 10.82 13.63 -4.51
C PHE A 312 10.08 13.82 -3.19
N SER A 313 9.30 14.90 -3.06
CA SER A 313 8.50 15.18 -1.87
C SER A 313 7.28 14.26 -1.81
N TRP A 314 7.05 13.68 -0.63
CA TRP A 314 5.83 12.94 -0.33
C TRP A 314 4.67 13.84 0.11
N PHE A 315 4.92 15.13 0.30
CA PHE A 315 3.92 16.15 0.65
C PHE A 315 3.36 16.79 -0.63
N SER A 316 2.67 15.96 -1.42
CA SER A 316 2.03 16.33 -2.69
C SER A 316 0.65 15.65 -2.81
N PRO A 317 -0.33 16.26 -3.49
CA PRO A 317 -1.60 15.60 -3.81
C PRO A 317 -1.47 14.48 -4.86
N PHE A 318 -0.36 14.42 -5.61
CA PHE A 318 -0.14 13.47 -6.71
C PHE A 318 -1.29 13.49 -7.73
N GLU A 319 -1.56 14.68 -8.29
CA GLU A 319 -2.61 14.88 -9.31
C GLU A 319 -2.33 14.09 -10.59
N GLU A 320 -1.09 13.65 -10.80
CA GLU A 320 -0.66 12.93 -11.99
C GLU A 320 -1.07 11.44 -11.97
N LEU A 321 -1.55 10.91 -10.84
CA LEU A 321 -1.97 9.50 -10.77
C LEU A 321 -3.17 9.25 -11.69
N ASN A 322 -3.08 8.21 -12.51
CA ASN A 322 -4.10 7.85 -13.48
C ASN A 322 -4.55 6.40 -13.30
N PHE A 323 -5.81 6.21 -12.92
CA PHE A 323 -6.39 4.90 -12.65
C PHE A 323 -7.20 4.32 -13.82
N GLU A 324 -7.46 5.12 -14.85
CA GLU A 324 -8.26 4.69 -16.00
C GLU A 324 -7.55 3.58 -16.77
N SER A 325 -6.23 3.69 -16.94
CA SER A 325 -5.39 2.66 -17.57
C SER A 325 -5.48 1.32 -16.82
N SER A 326 -5.43 1.32 -15.50
CA SER A 326 -5.56 0.11 -14.67
C SER A 326 -6.94 -0.53 -14.82
N ILE A 327 -8.02 0.27 -14.78
CA ILE A 327 -9.39 -0.22 -14.98
C ILE A 327 -9.60 -0.76 -16.40
N GLN A 328 -9.06 -0.10 -17.43
CA GLN A 328 -9.12 -0.58 -18.80
C GLN A 328 -8.33 -1.88 -19.00
N SER A 329 -7.18 -2.01 -18.36
CA SER A 329 -6.36 -3.23 -18.37
C SER A 329 -7.13 -4.41 -17.76
N ILE A 330 -7.77 -4.19 -16.61
CA ILE A 330 -8.65 -5.17 -15.96
C ILE A 330 -9.80 -5.57 -16.89
N ARG A 331 -10.53 -4.60 -17.44
CA ARG A 331 -11.67 -4.85 -18.34
C ARG A 331 -11.27 -5.65 -19.58
N SER A 332 -10.15 -5.29 -20.19
CA SER A 332 -9.60 -5.99 -21.36
C SER A 332 -9.26 -7.44 -21.01
N ALA A 333 -8.55 -7.66 -19.90
CA ALA A 333 -8.22 -9.01 -19.44
C ALA A 333 -9.47 -9.85 -19.17
N LEU A 334 -10.48 -9.29 -18.51
CA LEU A 334 -11.76 -9.96 -18.25
C LEU A 334 -12.51 -10.30 -19.55
N LEU A 335 -12.55 -9.37 -20.51
CA LEU A 335 -13.18 -9.59 -21.81
C LEU A 335 -12.52 -10.75 -22.56
N ASP A 336 -11.19 -10.79 -22.58
CA ASP A 336 -10.42 -11.86 -23.22
C ASP A 336 -10.66 -13.21 -22.54
N TYR A 337 -10.74 -13.23 -21.22
CA TYR A 337 -11.13 -14.43 -20.47
C TYR A 337 -12.53 -14.92 -20.87
N PHE A 338 -13.54 -14.04 -20.87
CA PHE A 338 -14.91 -14.44 -21.20
C PHE A 338 -15.07 -14.90 -22.66
N LYS A 339 -14.36 -14.27 -23.60
CA LYS A 339 -14.27 -14.72 -25.00
C LYS A 339 -13.64 -16.11 -25.12
N THR A 340 -12.54 -16.34 -24.42
CA THR A 340 -11.81 -17.63 -24.45
C THR A 340 -12.65 -18.78 -23.88
N LYS A 341 -13.51 -18.49 -22.90
CA LYS A 341 -14.44 -19.45 -22.31
C LYS A 341 -15.76 -19.62 -23.07
N GLY A 342 -15.95 -18.89 -24.16
CA GLY A 342 -17.18 -18.96 -24.98
C GLY A 342 -18.41 -18.34 -24.32
N TYR A 343 -18.22 -17.48 -23.30
CA TYR A 343 -19.33 -16.77 -22.66
C TYR A 343 -19.79 -15.55 -23.46
N ILE A 344 -18.98 -15.06 -24.39
CA ILE A 344 -19.28 -13.96 -25.30
C ILE A 344 -19.03 -14.45 -26.72
N ASP A 345 -20.05 -14.38 -27.58
CA ASP A 345 -19.94 -14.78 -28.99
C ASP A 345 -18.91 -13.92 -29.72
N LYS A 346 -18.02 -14.58 -30.48
CA LYS A 346 -16.97 -13.94 -31.29
C LYS A 346 -17.51 -12.95 -32.33
N ASN A 347 -18.81 -12.95 -32.61
CA ASN A 347 -19.45 -12.18 -33.68
C ASN A 347 -20.15 -10.89 -33.24
N THR A 348 -20.11 -10.50 -31.96
CA THR A 348 -20.83 -9.30 -31.48
C THR A 348 -20.09 -7.97 -31.67
N SER A 349 -18.94 -7.94 -32.36
CA SER A 349 -18.14 -6.72 -32.55
C SER A 349 -18.33 -5.99 -33.89
N ASN A 350 -19.39 -6.28 -34.67
CA ASN A 350 -19.72 -5.53 -35.89
C ASN A 350 -21.23 -5.28 -36.02
N SER A 351 -21.76 -4.34 -35.24
CA SER A 351 -23.03 -3.68 -35.59
C SER A 351 -23.04 -2.23 -35.11
N SER A 352 -22.18 -1.40 -35.70
CA SER A 352 -22.45 0.03 -35.79
C SER A 352 -23.57 0.22 -36.80
N SER A 353 -24.82 0.22 -36.33
CA SER A 353 -25.98 0.62 -37.13
C SER A 353 -25.88 2.11 -37.43
N SER A 354 -25.58 2.43 -38.69
CA SER A 354 -25.78 3.76 -39.26
C SER A 354 -27.24 4.20 -39.08
N PRO A 355 -27.54 5.48 -38.78
CA PRO A 355 -28.91 5.95 -38.77
C PRO A 355 -29.42 5.99 -40.20
N SER A 356 -30.42 5.17 -40.50
CA SER A 356 -31.18 5.26 -41.75
C SER A 356 -31.94 6.59 -41.79
N SER A 357 -31.52 7.47 -42.67
CA SER A 357 -32.32 8.59 -43.15
C SER A 357 -33.52 8.05 -43.93
N SER A 358 -34.73 8.43 -43.54
CA SER A 358 -35.90 8.35 -44.42
C SER A 358 -36.92 9.45 -44.08
N ARG A 359 -36.97 10.40 -45.02
CA ARG A 359 -38.06 11.28 -45.51
C ARG A 359 -39.22 11.66 -44.60
#